data_AF-A0A2N2CDY1-F1
#
_entry.id   AF-A0A2N2CDY1-F1
#
_cell.length_a   1.000
_cell.length_b   1.000
_cell.length_c   1.000
_cell.angle_alpha   90.00
_cell.angle_beta   90.00
_cell.angle_gamma   90.00
#
_symmetry.space_group_name_H-M   'P 1'
#
loop_
_entity.id
_entity.type
_entity.pdbx_description
1 polymer ?
#
loop_
_entity_poly.entity_id
_entity_poly.type
_entity_poly.pdbx_seq_one_letter_code
_entity_poly.pdbx_strand_id
1 'polypeptide(L)'
;MLNKDGVAAPEQIVSLFPDKQQLIKPKAILECFEEIPCNPCSTSCPVNAIEIGENINDKPYLHVDVCTGCGICIFSCPGLAIMVAQ
;
A
#
# COMPACT_ATOMS: atom_id res chain seq x y z
N MET A 1 4.62 -18.73 4.46
CA MET A 1 4.98 -18.24 3.11
C MET A 1 3.72 -18.11 2.29
N LEU A 2 3.45 -16.90 1.80
CA LEU A 2 2.14 -16.47 1.27
C LEU A 2 1.46 -17.51 0.38
N ASN A 3 2.18 -18.07 -0.60
CA ASN A 3 1.64 -19.03 -1.57
C ASN A 3 1.40 -20.45 -1.04
N LYS A 4 1.74 -20.72 0.22
CA LYS A 4 1.56 -22.04 0.88
C LYS A 4 0.57 -21.99 2.03
N ASP A 5 0.69 -20.99 2.90
CA ASP A 5 -0.08 -20.89 4.14
C ASP A 5 -0.86 -19.57 4.28
N GLY A 6 -0.80 -18.69 3.27
CA GLY A 6 -1.44 -17.37 3.31
C GLY A 6 -0.74 -16.36 4.22
N VAL A 7 0.44 -16.68 4.76
CA VAL A 7 1.20 -15.81 5.67
C VAL A 7 2.37 -15.17 4.92
N ALA A 8 2.33 -13.83 4.81
CA ALA A 8 3.45 -13.04 4.28
C ALA A 8 4.71 -13.26 5.13
N ALA A 9 5.85 -13.48 4.47
CA ALA A 9 7.13 -13.58 5.16
C ALA A 9 7.56 -12.19 5.70
N PRO A 10 8.32 -12.13 6.80
CA PRO A 10 8.80 -10.85 7.36
C PRO A 10 9.51 -9.98 6.32
N GLU A 11 10.28 -10.58 5.41
CA GLU A 11 11.00 -9.87 4.36
C GLU A 11 10.05 -9.23 3.34
N GLN A 12 8.92 -9.89 3.04
CA GLN A 12 7.88 -9.32 2.17
C GLN A 12 7.24 -8.11 2.82
N ILE A 13 6.91 -8.20 4.11
CA ILE A 13 6.32 -7.08 4.87
C ILE A 13 7.30 -5.90 4.90
N VAL A 14 8.55 -6.15 5.31
CA VAL A 14 9.59 -5.12 5.41
C VAL A 14 9.84 -4.43 4.06
N SER A 15 9.73 -5.14 2.94
CA SER A 15 9.94 -4.57 1.61
C SER A 15 8.93 -3.49 1.21
N LEU A 16 7.80 -3.39 1.90
CA LEU A 16 6.73 -2.42 1.63
C LEU A 16 6.72 -1.25 2.61
N PHE A 17 7.57 -1.28 3.64
CA PHE A 17 7.75 -0.16 4.55
C PHE A 17 8.69 0.88 3.94
N PRO A 18 8.33 2.18 4.02
CA PRO A 18 9.25 3.24 3.65
C PRO A 18 10.41 3.33 4.65
N ASP A 19 11.45 4.08 4.29
CA ASP A 19 12.56 4.32 5.18
C ASP A 19 12.10 4.99 6.48
N LYS A 20 12.74 4.64 7.60
CA LYS A 20 12.40 5.19 8.92
C LYS A 20 12.39 6.72 8.96
N GLN A 21 13.22 7.37 8.14
CA GLN A 21 13.28 8.83 8.06
C GLN A 21 12.03 9.46 7.44
N GLN A 22 11.28 8.70 6.63
CA GLN A 22 10.02 9.13 6.01
C GLN A 22 8.80 8.88 6.90
N LEU A 23 8.94 8.02 7.91
CA LEU A 23 7.90 7.71 8.91
C LEU A 23 7.81 8.73 10.05
N ILE A 24 8.53 9.85 9.98
CA ILE A 24 8.37 11.00 10.92
C ILE A 24 6.95 11.59 10.92
N LYS A 25 6.15 11.25 9.90
CA LYS A 25 4.72 11.54 9.79
C LYS A 25 4.01 10.24 9.35
N PRO A 26 2.72 10.09 9.66
CA PRO A 26 1.95 8.93 9.21
C PRO A 26 2.03 8.70 7.70
N LYS A 27 2.25 7.46 7.30
CA LYS A 27 2.26 6.99 5.91
C LYS A 27 1.39 5.76 5.78
N ALA A 28 0.75 5.61 4.61
CA ALA A 28 0.10 4.36 4.26
C ALA A 28 1.16 3.27 4.06
N ILE A 29 0.83 2.02 4.40
CA ILE A 29 1.59 0.82 4.06
C ILE A 29 0.68 -0.04 3.20
N LEU A 30 1.09 -0.36 1.97
CA LEU A 30 0.24 -1.03 0.97
C LEU A 30 0.64 -2.50 0.86
N GLU A 31 0.15 -3.36 1.74
CA GLU A 31 0.47 -4.80 1.81
C GLU A 31 -0.23 -5.65 0.71
N CYS A 32 -0.26 -5.12 -0.51
CA CYS A 32 -0.63 -5.89 -1.70
C CYS A 32 0.59 -6.67 -2.18
N PHE A 33 0.57 -8.00 -2.03
CA PHE A 33 1.70 -8.86 -2.41
C PHE A 33 1.55 -9.51 -3.80
N GLU A 34 0.32 -9.60 -4.31
CA GLU A 34 -0.04 -10.30 -5.55
C GLU A 34 -0.55 -9.32 -6.62
N GLU A 35 -0.46 -9.72 -7.89
CA GLU A 35 -0.98 -8.96 -9.04
C GLU A 35 -2.48 -9.24 -9.22
N ILE A 36 -3.32 -8.29 -8.80
CA ILE A 36 -4.79 -8.39 -8.87
C ILE A 36 -5.39 -7.15 -9.53
N PRO A 37 -6.48 -7.26 -10.31
CA PRO A 37 -7.04 -6.13 -11.05
C PRO A 37 -7.84 -5.20 -10.12
N CYS A 38 -7.14 -4.30 -9.41
CA CYS A 38 -7.70 -3.50 -8.32
C CYS A 38 -7.07 -2.10 -8.25
N ASN A 39 -7.89 -1.04 -8.15
CA ASN A 39 -7.46 0.35 -8.02
C ASN A 39 -8.23 1.28 -7.04
N PRO A 40 -9.16 0.85 -6.15
CA PRO A 40 -9.86 1.76 -5.23
C PRO A 40 -8.95 2.60 -4.33
N CYS A 41 -7.77 2.10 -3.94
CA CYS A 41 -6.83 2.86 -3.12
C CYS A 41 -6.24 4.06 -3.86
N SER A 42 -5.95 3.91 -5.15
CA SER A 42 -5.48 5.00 -6.02
C SER A 42 -6.58 6.02 -6.29
N THR A 43 -7.78 5.56 -6.68
CA THR A 43 -8.90 6.44 -7.01
C THR A 43 -9.47 7.21 -5.83
N SER A 44 -9.36 6.67 -4.61
CA SER A 44 -9.82 7.33 -3.38
C SER A 44 -8.80 8.30 -2.78
N CYS A 45 -7.54 8.27 -3.23
CA CYS A 45 -6.48 9.08 -2.63
C CYS A 45 -6.67 10.57 -2.98
N PRO A 46 -6.97 11.47 -2.02
CA PRO A 46 -7.26 12.87 -2.33
C PRO A 46 -6.05 13.67 -2.80
N VAL A 47 -4.85 13.13 -2.58
CA VAL A 47 -3.56 13.77 -2.93
C VAL A 47 -2.80 12.99 -4.01
N ASN A 48 -3.44 11.98 -4.64
CA ASN A 48 -2.83 11.15 -5.69
C ASN A 48 -1.47 10.53 -5.30
N ALA A 49 -1.32 10.11 -4.03
CA ALA A 49 -0.10 9.49 -3.55
C ALA A 49 0.05 8.01 -3.94
N ILE A 50 -1.00 7.38 -4.47
CA ILE A 50 -1.01 5.95 -4.82
C ILE A 50 -1.21 5.82 -6.33
N GLU A 51 -0.30 5.13 -7.00
CA GLU A 51 -0.32 4.89 -8.44
C GLU A 51 -0.55 3.41 -8.72
N ILE A 52 -1.44 3.11 -9.67
CA ILE A 52 -1.52 1.82 -10.35
C ILE A 52 -0.89 2.03 -11.72
N GLY A 53 -0.01 1.12 -12.15
CA GLY A 53 0.64 1.20 -13.45
C GLY A 53 -0.36 1.09 -14.62
N GLU A 54 0.16 1.05 -15.84
CA GLU A 54 -0.69 0.96 -17.05
C GLU A 54 -1.54 -0.32 -17.08
N ASN A 55 -1.06 -1.40 -16.46
CA ASN A 55 -1.82 -2.62 -16.28
C ASN A 55 -2.53 -2.57 -14.92
N ILE A 56 -3.85 -2.74 -14.92
CA ILE A 56 -4.65 -2.74 -13.68
C ILE A 56 -4.24 -3.83 -12.68
N ASN A 57 -3.52 -4.87 -13.13
CA ASN A 57 -2.99 -5.91 -12.25
C ASN A 57 -1.69 -5.49 -11.55
N ASP A 58 -1.07 -4.37 -11.94
CA ASP A 58 0.14 -3.86 -11.31
C ASP A 58 -0.12 -3.56 -9.83
N LYS A 59 0.83 -3.94 -8.99
CA LYS A 59 0.76 -3.64 -7.56
C LYS A 59 0.82 -2.13 -7.34
N PRO A 60 0.09 -1.61 -6.34
CA PRO A 60 0.08 -0.18 -6.10
C PRO A 60 1.45 0.32 -5.63
N TYR A 61 1.89 1.43 -6.20
CA TYR A 61 3.08 2.14 -5.77
C TYR A 61 2.70 3.35 -4.93
N LEU A 62 3.36 3.53 -3.79
CA LEU A 62 3.15 4.68 -2.91
C LEU A 62 4.23 5.73 -3.11
N HIS A 63 3.82 6.92 -3.55
CA HIS A 63 4.63 8.14 -3.50
C HIS A 63 4.69 8.65 -2.06
N VAL A 64 5.64 8.11 -1.29
CA VAL A 64 5.76 8.32 0.16
C VAL A 64 5.81 9.80 0.54
N ASP A 65 6.53 10.62 -0.23
CA ASP A 65 6.69 12.05 0.05
C ASP A 65 5.40 12.85 -0.13
N VAL A 66 4.46 12.34 -0.96
CA VAL A 66 3.15 12.94 -1.20
C VAL A 66 2.12 12.46 -0.17
N CYS A 67 2.27 11.22 0.31
CA CYS A 67 1.34 10.62 1.26
C CYS A 67 1.25 11.42 2.57
N THR A 68 0.03 11.79 2.96
CA THR A 68 -0.26 12.50 4.22
C THR A 68 -0.62 11.56 5.37
N GLY A 69 -0.81 10.27 5.10
CA GLY A 69 -1.27 9.29 6.08
C GLY A 69 -2.73 9.47 6.52
N CYS A 70 -3.57 10.13 5.72
CA CYS A 70 -4.97 10.40 6.07
C CYS A 70 -5.87 9.16 6.27
N GLY A 71 -5.43 7.99 5.79
CA GLY A 71 -6.14 6.71 6.00
C GLY A 71 -7.38 6.46 5.15
N ILE A 72 -7.77 7.35 4.23
CA ILE A 72 -8.96 7.15 3.37
C ILE A 72 -8.86 5.86 2.55
N CYS A 73 -7.67 5.56 2.01
CA CYS A 73 -7.43 4.35 1.23
C CYS A 73 -7.66 3.05 2.03
N ILE A 74 -7.57 3.07 3.36
CA ILE A 74 -7.87 1.93 4.23
C ILE A 74 -9.34 1.53 4.05
N PHE A 75 -10.26 2.50 4.12
CA PHE A 75 -11.70 2.25 3.99
C PHE A 75 -12.10 1.81 2.59
N SER A 76 -11.36 2.24 1.56
CA SER A 76 -11.62 1.86 0.17
C SER A 76 -11.01 0.52 -0.21
N CYS A 77 -10.11 -0.05 0.60
CA CYS A 77 -9.40 -1.28 0.25
C CYS A 77 -10.31 -2.52 0.43
N PRO A 78 -10.70 -3.21 -0.66
CA PRO A 78 -11.51 -4.42 -0.54
C PRO A 78 -10.72 -5.61 0.07
N GLY A 79 -9.39 -5.59 -0.07
CA GLY A 79 -8.50 -6.64 0.45
C GLY A 79 -8.06 -6.44 1.89
N LEU A 80 -8.48 -5.34 2.56
CA LEU A 80 -8.05 -4.98 3.92
C LEU A 80 -6.52 -4.96 4.08
N ALA A 81 -5.80 -4.67 3.00
CA ALA A 81 -4.35 -4.78 2.88
C ALA A 81 -3.62 -3.45 3.09
N ILE A 82 -4.26 -2.47 3.75
CA ILE A 82 -3.67 -1.14 3.95
C ILE A 82 -3.71 -0.78 5.42
N MET A 83 -2.57 -0.34 5.95
CA MET A 83 -2.44 0.25 7.28
C MET A 83 -1.87 1.66 7.19
N VAL A 84 -1.84 2.35 8.33
CA VAL A 84 -1.04 3.57 8.51
C VAL A 84 -0.02 3.33 9.62
N ALA A 85 1.23 3.70 9.37
CA ALA A 85 2.35 3.59 10.30
C ALA A 85 3.14 4.91 10.40
N GLN A 86 3.84 5.09 11.52
CA GLN A 86 4.78 6.18 11.81
C GLN A 86 5.84 5.67 12.79
#